data_AF-A0A7S3ACU4-F1
#
_entry.id   AF-A0A7S3ACU4-F1
#
_cell.length_a   1.000
_cell.length_b   1.000
_cell.length_c   1.000
_cell.angle_alpha   90.00
_cell.angle_beta   90.00
_cell.angle_gamma   90.00
#
_symmetry.space_group_name_H-M   'P 1'
#
loop_
_entity.id
_entity.type
_entity.pdbx_description
1 polymer ?
#
loop_
_entity_poly.entity_id
_entity_poly.type
_entity_poly.pdbx_seq_one_letter_code
_entity_poly.pdbx_strand_id
1 'polypeptide(L)'
;WELAGEALRTLLRCPTLPPPPHLDVLRSTFLDEVAAAPATEPAASSGGAGATGGEDAIAVNVFISPPLCFPLCVGLLRCTTYRKHALRGMCVSVGGLSETTQKASSAALLSHVSSLGQVEVQGFADDLVALLQESNQDSRLALPMMKTLQTLLEARLLDRLLTAASSPLPAQLSATVKAPLRSKDLPLLLTGINLQVLLLPYLAGTSLADGL
;
A
#
# COMPACT_ATOMS: atom_id res chain seq x y z
N TRP A 1 -0.48 -16.81 11.07
CA TRP A 1 -1.13 -16.07 9.97
C TRP A 1 -2.19 -16.91 9.27
N GLU A 2 -1.89 -18.16 8.90
CA GLU A 2 -2.86 -19.12 8.34
C GLU A 2 -4.15 -19.28 9.15
N LEU A 3 -4.04 -19.59 10.45
CA LEU A 3 -5.19 -19.68 11.37
C LEU A 3 -6.00 -18.39 11.45
N ALA A 4 -5.36 -17.23 11.35
CA ALA A 4 -6.04 -15.94 11.42
C ALA A 4 -6.83 -15.64 10.14
N GLY A 5 -6.26 -15.97 8.97
CA GLY A 5 -6.95 -15.84 7.69
C GLY A 5 -8.16 -16.76 7.58
N GLU A 6 -8.03 -18.00 8.04
CA GLU A 6 -9.15 -18.95 8.04
C GLU A 6 -10.22 -18.61 9.08
N ALA A 7 -9.81 -18.14 10.26
CA ALA A 7 -10.74 -17.61 11.25
C ALA A 7 -11.52 -16.39 10.71
N LEU A 8 -10.86 -15.48 9.98
CA LEU A 8 -11.51 -14.35 9.32
C LEU A 8 -12.55 -14.82 8.30
N ARG A 9 -12.21 -15.79 7.44
CA ARG A 9 -13.17 -16.35 6.46
C ARG A 9 -14.37 -17.00 7.14
N THR A 10 -14.12 -17.77 8.19
CA THR A 10 -15.16 -18.42 8.99
C THR A 10 -16.07 -17.37 9.62
N LEU A 11 -15.50 -16.30 10.16
CA LEU A 11 -16.25 -15.19 10.76
C LEU A 11 -17.09 -14.45 9.71
N LEU A 12 -16.55 -14.16 8.54
CA LEU A 12 -17.28 -13.46 7.47
C LEU A 12 -18.42 -14.29 6.88
N ARG A 13 -18.34 -15.62 6.94
CA ARG A 13 -19.40 -16.56 6.54
C ARG A 13 -20.39 -16.86 7.65
N CYS A 14 -20.08 -16.52 8.90
CA CYS A 14 -20.91 -16.84 10.06
C CYS A 14 -22.16 -15.95 10.10
N PRO A 15 -23.38 -16.51 10.05
CA PRO A 15 -24.61 -15.72 10.11
C PRO A 15 -25.03 -15.33 11.53
N THR A 16 -24.41 -15.92 12.56
CA THR A 16 -24.86 -15.81 13.97
C THR A 16 -24.12 -14.76 14.79
N LEU A 17 -22.99 -14.23 14.30
CA LEU A 17 -22.31 -13.12 14.95
C LEU A 17 -22.93 -11.78 14.51
N PRO A 18 -22.97 -10.77 15.41
CA PRO A 18 -23.32 -9.42 14.99
C PRO A 18 -22.39 -9.01 13.84
N PRO A 19 -22.95 -8.60 12.68
CA PRO A 19 -22.14 -8.38 11.50
C PRO A 19 -21.16 -7.23 11.79
N PRO A 20 -19.85 -7.41 11.50
CA PRO A 20 -18.94 -6.28 11.55
C PRO A 20 -19.44 -5.16 10.63
N PRO A 21 -19.12 -3.89 10.96
CA PRO A 21 -19.44 -2.78 10.08
C PRO A 21 -18.86 -3.05 8.68
N HIS A 22 -19.58 -2.66 7.64
CA HIS A 22 -19.16 -2.86 6.24
C HIS A 22 -18.87 -4.32 5.84
N LEU A 23 -19.62 -5.27 6.41
CA LEU A 23 -19.57 -6.70 6.10
C LEU A 23 -19.52 -6.98 4.59
N ASP A 24 -20.32 -6.28 3.78
CA ASP A 24 -20.38 -6.48 2.32
C ASP A 24 -19.03 -6.20 1.65
N VAL A 25 -18.34 -5.14 2.09
CA VAL A 25 -17.00 -4.81 1.60
C VAL A 25 -16.02 -5.91 2.00
N LEU A 26 -16.01 -6.32 3.27
CA LEU A 26 -15.12 -7.36 3.75
C LEU A 26 -15.36 -8.70 3.03
N ARG A 27 -16.62 -9.05 2.73
CA ARG A 27 -16.95 -10.24 1.95
C ARG A 27 -16.46 -10.13 0.51
N SER A 28 -16.71 -9.02 -0.17
CA SER A 28 -16.23 -8.82 -1.55
C SER A 28 -14.70 -8.90 -1.64
N THR A 29 -13.99 -8.33 -0.67
CA THR A 29 -12.52 -8.32 -0.65
C THR A 29 -11.92 -9.67 -0.26
N PHE A 30 -12.46 -10.37 0.74
CA PHE A 30 -11.82 -11.59 1.28
C PHE A 30 -12.45 -12.91 0.84
N LEU A 31 -13.65 -12.88 0.24
CA LEU A 31 -14.34 -14.07 -0.25
C LEU A 31 -14.40 -14.10 -1.79
N ASP A 32 -14.73 -12.98 -2.44
CA ASP A 32 -14.94 -12.96 -3.90
C ASP A 32 -13.62 -12.83 -4.68
N GLU A 33 -12.71 -11.94 -4.27
CA GLU A 33 -11.39 -11.79 -4.93
C GLU A 33 -10.49 -13.04 -4.77
N VAL A 34 -10.68 -13.81 -3.70
CA VAL A 34 -10.00 -15.10 -3.48
C VAL A 34 -10.49 -16.16 -4.47
N ALA A 35 -11.78 -16.15 -4.83
CA ALA A 35 -12.33 -17.07 -5.82
C ALA A 35 -11.88 -16.72 -7.25
N ALA A 36 -11.50 -15.46 -7.49
CA ALA A 36 -11.05 -14.95 -8.79
C ALA A 36 -9.52 -14.96 -9.00
N ALA A 37 -8.74 -15.40 -8.01
CA ALA A 37 -7.29 -15.47 -8.15
C ALA A 37 -6.91 -16.44 -9.30
N PRO A 38 -6.10 -16.01 -10.28
CA PRO A 38 -5.70 -16.89 -11.38
C PRO A 38 -4.88 -18.05 -10.83
N ALA A 39 -5.17 -19.26 -11.30
CA ALA A 39 -4.31 -20.41 -11.12
C ALA A 39 -2.99 -20.15 -11.87
N THR A 40 -2.02 -19.51 -11.20
CA THR A 40 -0.74 -19.20 -11.82
C THR A 40 0.05 -20.50 -12.04
N GLU A 41 0.31 -20.82 -13.30
CA GLU A 41 1.13 -21.94 -13.75
C GLU A 41 2.50 -21.98 -13.06
N PRO A 42 3.02 -23.17 -12.70
CA PRO A 42 4.35 -23.29 -12.11
C PRO A 42 5.40 -22.99 -13.17
N ALA A 43 6.29 -22.05 -12.86
CA ALA A 43 7.48 -21.76 -13.64
C ALA A 43 8.30 -23.05 -13.83
N ALA A 44 8.58 -23.37 -15.10
CA ALA A 44 9.33 -24.54 -15.51
C ALA A 44 10.74 -24.56 -14.89
N SER A 45 11.00 -25.55 -14.04
CA SER A 45 12.35 -26.07 -13.80
C SER A 45 12.41 -27.52 -14.26
N SER A 46 13.26 -27.76 -15.24
CA SER A 46 13.58 -29.03 -15.86
C SER A 46 13.98 -30.13 -14.86
N GLY A 47 13.40 -31.33 -15.01
CA GLY A 47 14.05 -32.58 -14.62
C GLY A 47 13.14 -33.65 -13.99
N GLY A 48 12.92 -34.75 -14.72
CA GLY A 48 12.62 -36.06 -14.13
C GLY A 48 11.22 -36.61 -14.40
N ALA A 49 11.14 -37.61 -15.27
CA ALA A 49 9.94 -38.39 -15.56
C ALA A 49 9.54 -39.32 -14.40
N GLY A 50 8.23 -39.46 -14.16
CA GLY A 50 7.67 -40.47 -13.27
C GLY A 50 6.19 -40.21 -12.95
N ALA A 51 5.30 -40.86 -13.67
CA ALA A 51 3.84 -40.74 -13.53
C ALA A 51 3.32 -41.39 -12.23
N THR A 52 2.35 -40.75 -11.57
CA THR A 52 1.15 -41.36 -10.96
C THR A 52 0.19 -40.24 -10.57
N GLY A 53 -1.10 -40.43 -10.88
CA GLY A 53 -2.14 -39.43 -10.73
C GLY A 53 -2.58 -39.18 -9.28
N GLY A 54 -3.18 -38.01 -9.09
CA GLY A 54 -3.82 -37.55 -7.87
C GLY A 54 -3.94 -36.03 -7.93
N GLU A 55 -5.17 -35.53 -8.09
CA GLU A 55 -5.52 -34.11 -8.07
C GLU A 55 -5.22 -33.48 -6.70
N ASP A 56 -3.97 -33.09 -6.47
CA ASP A 56 -3.60 -32.22 -5.36
C ASP A 56 -2.99 -30.93 -5.93
N ALA A 57 -3.85 -30.10 -6.52
CA ALA A 57 -3.56 -28.68 -6.63
C ALA A 57 -3.51 -28.16 -5.19
N ILE A 58 -2.30 -28.09 -4.61
CA ILE A 58 -2.05 -27.50 -3.30
C ILE A 58 -2.78 -26.17 -3.29
N ALA A 59 -3.89 -26.08 -2.55
CA ALA A 59 -4.67 -24.87 -2.41
C ALA A 59 -3.73 -23.82 -1.78
N VAL A 60 -3.10 -23.01 -2.62
CA VAL A 60 -2.10 -22.06 -2.18
C VAL A 60 -2.79 -21.15 -1.19
N ASN A 61 -2.35 -21.21 0.07
CA ASN A 61 -2.95 -20.40 1.10
C ASN A 61 -2.65 -18.93 0.78
N VAL A 62 -3.70 -18.22 0.35
CA VAL A 62 -3.63 -16.83 -0.10
C VAL A 62 -3.00 -15.90 0.94
N PHE A 63 -3.12 -16.22 2.23
CA PHE A 63 -2.55 -15.42 3.32
C PHE A 63 -1.06 -15.71 3.60
N ILE A 64 -0.50 -16.76 3.01
CA ILE A 64 0.93 -17.11 3.15
C ILE A 64 1.74 -16.59 1.97
N SER A 65 1.13 -16.51 0.77
CA SER A 65 1.80 -16.06 -0.45
C SER A 65 1.71 -14.52 -0.61
N PRO A 66 2.81 -13.76 -0.48
CA PRO A 66 2.77 -12.30 -0.60
C PRO A 66 2.14 -11.80 -1.92
N PRO A 67 2.45 -12.39 -3.09
CA PRO A 67 1.82 -11.99 -4.36
C PRO A 67 0.29 -12.16 -4.40
N LEU A 68 -0.28 -13.08 -3.61
CA LEU A 68 -1.73 -13.29 -3.53
C LEU A 68 -2.36 -12.46 -2.40
N CYS A 69 -1.66 -12.28 -1.29
CA CYS A 69 -2.15 -11.58 -0.10
C CYS A 69 -2.27 -10.07 -0.34
N PHE A 70 -1.24 -9.43 -0.91
CA PHE A 70 -1.20 -7.98 -1.03
C PHE A 70 -2.28 -7.38 -1.95
N PRO A 71 -2.65 -7.99 -3.09
CA PRO A 71 -3.81 -7.57 -3.88
C PRO A 71 -5.10 -7.49 -3.06
N LEU A 72 -5.36 -8.47 -2.18
CA LEU A 72 -6.54 -8.42 -1.29
C LEU A 72 -6.43 -7.30 -0.26
N CYS A 73 -5.25 -7.12 0.33
CA CYS A 73 -5.00 -6.08 1.32
C CYS A 73 -5.21 -4.67 0.73
N VAL A 74 -4.82 -4.44 -0.53
CA VAL A 74 -5.07 -3.15 -1.19
C VAL A 74 -6.54 -2.96 -1.56
N GLY A 75 -7.34 -4.02 -1.68
CA GLY A 75 -8.80 -3.92 -1.81
C GLY A 75 -9.44 -3.13 -0.66
N LEU A 76 -8.91 -3.27 0.57
CA LEU A 76 -9.37 -2.50 1.73
C LEU A 76 -9.12 -0.99 1.62
N LEU A 77 -8.17 -0.56 0.78
CA LEU A 77 -7.91 0.87 0.56
C LEU A 77 -9.07 1.56 -0.16
N ARG A 78 -9.99 0.82 -0.80
CA ARG A 78 -11.22 1.37 -1.40
C ARG A 78 -12.26 1.75 -0.35
N CYS A 79 -12.16 1.19 0.86
CA CYS A 79 -13.09 1.47 1.94
C CYS A 79 -12.54 2.59 2.82
N THR A 80 -13.17 3.77 2.77
CA THR A 80 -12.74 4.95 3.56
C THR A 80 -12.56 4.66 5.06
N THR A 81 -13.40 3.79 5.63
CA THR A 81 -13.35 3.41 7.05
C THR A 81 -12.09 2.61 7.41
N TYR A 82 -11.61 1.78 6.48
CA TYR A 82 -10.42 0.93 6.69
C TYR A 82 -9.16 1.48 6.03
N ARG A 83 -9.28 2.41 5.08
CA ARG A 83 -8.19 2.87 4.21
C ARG A 83 -6.96 3.30 4.99
N LYS A 84 -7.10 4.12 6.02
CA LYS A 84 -5.97 4.56 6.85
C LYS A 84 -5.27 3.39 7.58
N HIS A 85 -6.03 2.45 8.13
CA HIS A 85 -5.47 1.29 8.84
C HIS A 85 -4.78 0.31 7.87
N ALA A 86 -5.41 0.04 6.74
CA ALA A 86 -4.84 -0.78 5.67
C ALA A 86 -3.58 -0.12 5.09
N LEU A 87 -3.60 1.18 4.84
CA LEU A 87 -2.46 1.95 4.33
C LEU A 87 -1.27 1.87 5.29
N ARG A 88 -1.49 2.02 6.60
CA ARG A 88 -0.44 1.84 7.61
C ARG A 88 0.22 0.46 7.50
N GLY A 89 -0.56 -0.61 7.37
CA GLY A 89 -0.05 -1.97 7.20
C GLY A 89 0.71 -2.16 5.87
N MET A 90 0.21 -1.57 4.79
CA MET A 90 0.88 -1.54 3.49
C MET A 90 2.22 -0.82 3.58
N CYS A 91 2.30 0.32 4.25
CA CYS A 91 3.55 1.08 4.38
C CYS A 91 4.63 0.31 5.14
N VAL A 92 4.27 -0.42 6.20
CA VAL A 92 5.20 -1.32 6.91
C VAL A 92 5.72 -2.42 5.98
N SER A 93 4.86 -2.93 5.10
CA SER A 93 5.19 -4.01 4.15
C SER A 93 6.07 -3.53 2.99
N VAL A 94 5.74 -2.38 2.41
CA VAL A 94 6.50 -1.70 1.34
C VAL A 94 7.87 -1.24 1.85
N GLY A 95 7.91 -0.74 3.08
CA GLY A 95 9.16 -0.37 3.76
C GLY A 95 9.91 -1.55 4.40
N GLY A 96 9.43 -2.78 4.21
CA GLY A 96 9.86 -3.99 4.90
C GLY A 96 11.27 -4.48 4.56
N LEU A 97 11.71 -5.51 5.28
CA LEU A 97 13.10 -6.03 5.24
C LEU A 97 13.33 -7.13 4.19
N SER A 98 12.31 -7.87 3.78
CA SER A 98 12.46 -8.94 2.78
C SER A 98 12.07 -8.46 1.38
N GLU A 99 12.91 -8.79 0.41
CA GLU A 99 12.75 -8.38 -0.99
C GLU A 99 11.43 -8.86 -1.60
N THR A 100 11.02 -10.10 -1.30
CA THR A 100 9.78 -10.69 -1.83
C THR A 100 8.52 -9.98 -1.33
N THR A 101 8.48 -9.62 -0.05
CA THR A 101 7.38 -8.89 0.58
C THR A 101 7.34 -7.46 0.07
N GLN A 102 8.49 -6.79 0.03
CA GLN A 102 8.60 -5.43 -0.51
C GLN A 102 8.13 -5.38 -1.97
N LYS A 103 8.60 -6.29 -2.82
CA LYS A 103 8.24 -6.31 -4.25
C LYS A 103 6.74 -6.54 -4.45
N ALA A 104 6.16 -7.53 -3.77
CA ALA A 104 4.74 -7.85 -3.90
C ALA A 104 3.84 -6.73 -3.36
N SER A 105 4.18 -6.14 -2.20
CA SER A 105 3.40 -5.05 -1.61
C SER A 105 3.50 -3.75 -2.41
N SER A 106 4.70 -3.38 -2.90
CA SER A 106 4.88 -2.22 -3.77
C SER A 106 4.11 -2.37 -5.07
N ALA A 107 4.19 -3.53 -5.72
CA ALA A 107 3.45 -3.79 -6.97
C ALA A 107 1.93 -3.67 -6.77
N ALA A 108 1.40 -4.26 -5.70
CA ALA A 108 -0.02 -4.17 -5.37
C ALA A 108 -0.46 -2.73 -5.06
N LEU A 109 0.32 -1.98 -4.27
CA LEU A 109 0.01 -0.59 -3.91
C LEU A 109 0.03 0.32 -5.13
N LEU A 110 1.08 0.22 -5.96
CA LEU A 110 1.22 1.03 -7.18
C LEU A 110 0.07 0.75 -8.17
N SER A 111 -0.24 -0.54 -8.39
CA SER A 111 -1.37 -0.95 -9.22
C SER A 111 -2.69 -0.35 -8.70
N HIS A 112 -2.94 -0.48 -7.40
CA HIS A 112 -4.13 0.07 -6.76
C HIS A 112 -4.26 1.58 -6.96
N VAL A 113 -3.24 2.36 -6.57
CA VAL A 113 -3.28 3.83 -6.66
C VAL A 113 -3.39 4.30 -8.11
N SER A 114 -2.76 3.59 -9.06
CA SER A 114 -2.88 3.90 -10.49
C SER A 114 -4.30 3.74 -11.05
N SER A 115 -5.12 2.89 -10.42
CA SER A 115 -6.52 2.63 -10.81
C SER A 115 -7.53 3.61 -10.22
N LEU A 116 -7.13 4.43 -9.24
CA LEU A 116 -8.02 5.34 -8.54
C LEU A 116 -8.46 6.52 -9.43
N GLY A 117 -9.73 6.91 -9.31
CA GLY A 117 -10.24 8.16 -9.86
C GLY A 117 -9.76 9.39 -9.08
N GLN A 118 -10.03 10.59 -9.60
CA GLN A 118 -9.54 11.86 -9.01
C GLN A 118 -10.00 12.08 -7.56
N VAL A 119 -11.26 11.77 -7.24
CA VAL A 119 -11.81 11.93 -5.88
C VAL A 119 -11.20 10.89 -4.93
N GLU A 120 -11.00 9.67 -5.39
CA GLU A 120 -10.46 8.58 -4.58
C GLU A 120 -8.98 8.78 -4.27
N VAL A 121 -8.19 9.22 -5.25
CA VAL A 121 -6.77 9.53 -5.06
C VAL A 121 -6.58 10.72 -4.12
N GLN A 122 -7.47 11.71 -4.12
CA GLN A 122 -7.45 12.80 -3.14
C GLN A 122 -7.65 12.26 -1.72
N GLY A 123 -8.70 11.46 -1.50
CA GLY A 123 -8.95 10.86 -0.18
C GLY A 123 -7.80 9.94 0.27
N PHE A 124 -7.17 9.23 -0.66
CA PHE A 124 -5.95 8.45 -0.39
C PHE A 124 -4.79 9.36 0.02
N ALA A 125 -4.57 10.48 -0.67
CA ALA A 125 -3.50 11.43 -0.36
C ALA A 125 -3.72 12.09 1.02
N ASP A 126 -4.96 12.41 1.38
CA ASP A 126 -5.30 12.98 2.68
C ASP A 126 -4.94 11.99 3.82
N ASP A 127 -5.30 10.71 3.67
CA ASP A 127 -4.94 9.66 4.64
C ASP A 127 -3.42 9.39 4.66
N LEU A 128 -2.75 9.47 3.51
CA LEU A 128 -1.29 9.34 3.40
C LEU A 128 -0.58 10.46 4.16
N VAL A 129 -1.02 11.72 4.01
CA VAL A 129 -0.47 12.87 4.75
C VAL A 129 -0.70 12.71 6.24
N ALA A 130 -1.92 12.34 6.66
CA ALA A 130 -2.24 12.12 8.07
C ALA A 130 -1.36 11.02 8.69
N LEU A 131 -1.17 9.90 8.00
CA LEU A 131 -0.28 8.82 8.47
C LEU A 131 1.18 9.24 8.50
N LEU A 132 1.65 10.01 7.52
CA LEU A 132 3.03 10.49 7.51
C LEU A 132 3.29 11.40 8.72
N GLN A 133 2.35 12.29 9.05
CA GLN A 133 2.42 13.15 10.23
C GLN A 133 2.45 12.33 11.53
N GLU A 134 1.60 11.31 11.65
CA GLU A 134 1.59 10.39 12.80
C GLU A 134 2.90 9.61 12.91
N SER A 135 3.45 9.16 11.78
CA SER A 135 4.69 8.37 11.75
C SER A 135 5.92 9.16 12.20
N ASN A 136 5.90 10.49 12.12
CA ASN A 136 6.98 11.32 12.64
C ASN A 136 7.13 11.21 14.16
N GLN A 137 6.08 10.75 14.87
CA GLN A 137 6.12 10.49 16.31
C GLN A 137 6.46 9.03 16.65
N ASP A 138 6.51 8.14 15.65
CA ASP A 138 6.79 6.71 15.81
C ASP A 138 8.00 6.30 14.95
N SER A 139 9.15 6.18 15.60
CA SER A 139 10.41 5.81 14.93
C SER A 139 10.35 4.48 14.19
N ARG A 140 9.41 3.59 14.53
CA ARG A 140 9.22 2.31 13.84
C ARG A 140 8.53 2.47 12.48
N LEU A 141 7.83 3.59 12.28
CA LEU A 141 7.02 3.84 11.09
C LEU A 141 7.56 4.96 10.22
N ALA A 142 8.35 5.89 10.77
CA ALA A 142 8.90 7.01 10.02
C ALA A 142 9.62 6.56 8.73
N LEU A 143 10.55 5.61 8.82
CA LEU A 143 11.32 5.15 7.65
C LEU A 143 10.44 4.37 6.65
N PRO A 144 9.62 3.37 7.04
CA PRO A 144 8.71 2.70 6.12
C PRO A 144 7.72 3.64 5.40
N MET A 145 7.18 4.64 6.12
CA MET A 145 6.29 5.63 5.53
C MET A 145 7.00 6.50 4.50
N MET A 146 8.20 6.98 4.81
CA MET A 146 8.98 7.79 3.88
C MET A 146 9.38 7.01 2.63
N LYS A 147 9.79 5.75 2.77
CA LYS A 147 10.05 4.87 1.62
C LYS A 147 8.81 4.66 0.76
N THR A 148 7.65 4.47 1.40
CA THR A 148 6.38 4.31 0.66
C THR A 148 6.02 5.57 -0.12
N LEU A 149 6.15 6.75 0.49
CA LEU A 149 5.96 8.02 -0.21
C LEU A 149 6.94 8.17 -1.38
N GLN A 150 8.20 7.79 -1.19
CA GLN A 150 9.22 7.84 -2.24
C GLN A 150 8.81 6.97 -3.43
N THR A 151 8.38 5.72 -3.17
CA THR A 151 7.87 4.80 -4.19
C THR A 151 6.68 5.39 -4.96
N LEU A 152 5.74 6.07 -4.29
CA LEU A 152 4.59 6.70 -4.94
C LEU A 152 4.98 7.91 -5.81
N LEU A 153 5.95 8.72 -5.35
CA LEU A 153 6.45 9.88 -6.09
C LEU A 153 7.30 9.48 -7.30
N GLU A 154 8.17 8.48 -7.16
CA GLU A 154 8.97 7.93 -8.26
C GLU A 154 8.06 7.36 -9.37
N ALA A 155 6.97 6.71 -8.98
CA ALA A 155 5.96 6.20 -9.90
C ALA A 155 4.99 7.27 -10.44
N ARG A 156 5.15 8.55 -10.06
CA ARG A 156 4.34 9.69 -10.52
C ARG A 156 2.84 9.53 -10.28
N LEU A 157 2.44 8.71 -9.30
CA LEU A 157 1.03 8.40 -9.06
C LEU A 157 0.26 9.55 -8.39
N LEU A 158 0.98 10.48 -7.78
CA LEU A 158 0.41 11.66 -7.13
C LEU A 158 0.48 12.92 -7.99
N ASP A 159 1.07 12.87 -9.19
CA ASP A 159 1.32 14.05 -10.04
C ASP A 159 0.06 14.88 -10.30
N ARG A 160 -1.08 14.20 -10.48
CA ARG A 160 -2.39 14.83 -10.75
C ARG A 160 -2.85 15.74 -9.61
N LEU A 161 -2.45 15.42 -8.38
CA LEU A 161 -2.75 16.21 -7.19
C LEU A 161 -1.65 17.24 -6.89
N LEU A 162 -0.40 16.90 -7.20
CA LEU A 162 0.75 17.76 -6.96
C LEU A 162 0.85 18.92 -7.98
N THR A 163 0.29 18.74 -9.17
CA THR A 163 0.27 19.78 -10.23
C THR A 163 -1.04 20.54 -10.29
N ALA A 164 -2.06 20.14 -9.52
CA ALA A 164 -3.33 20.85 -9.46
C ALA A 164 -3.12 22.28 -8.95
N ALA A 165 -3.71 23.25 -9.65
CA ALA A 165 -3.62 24.66 -9.29
C ALA A 165 -4.11 24.87 -7.85
N SER A 166 -3.34 25.61 -7.05
CA SER A 166 -3.63 25.87 -5.63
C SER A 166 -3.70 24.63 -4.73
N SER A 167 -3.14 23.49 -5.14
CA SER A 167 -3.07 22.31 -4.26
C SER A 167 -2.13 22.56 -3.08
N PRO A 168 -2.58 22.38 -1.82
CA PRO A 168 -1.71 22.49 -0.65
C PRO A 168 -0.80 21.26 -0.48
N LEU A 169 -1.05 20.19 -1.25
CA LEU A 169 -0.42 18.89 -1.05
C LEU A 169 1.11 18.92 -1.16
N PRO A 170 1.74 19.55 -2.19
CA PRO A 170 3.20 19.61 -2.27
C PRO A 170 3.84 20.28 -1.05
N ALA A 171 3.26 21.39 -0.59
CA ALA A 171 3.74 22.13 0.58
C ALA A 171 3.55 21.33 1.87
N GLN A 172 2.40 20.68 2.04
CA GLN A 172 2.12 19.81 3.19
C GLN A 172 3.07 18.62 3.27
N LEU A 173 3.33 17.94 2.14
CA LEU A 173 4.29 16.83 2.08
C LEU A 173 5.71 17.32 2.39
N SER A 174 6.15 18.43 1.78
CA SER A 174 7.48 19.00 2.05
C SER A 174 7.66 19.35 3.52
N ALA A 175 6.68 20.01 4.14
CA ALA A 175 6.72 20.36 5.56
C ALA A 175 6.78 19.12 6.44
N THR A 176 5.98 18.09 6.13
CA THR A 176 5.93 16.85 6.92
C THR A 176 7.23 16.05 6.80
N VAL A 177 7.82 15.96 5.60
CA VAL A 177 9.10 15.26 5.35
C VAL A 177 10.30 15.99 5.96
N LYS A 178 10.22 17.30 6.18
CA LYS A 178 11.30 18.07 6.81
C LYS A 178 11.51 17.73 8.29
N ALA A 179 10.47 17.29 9.00
CA ALA A 179 10.59 16.96 10.43
C ALA A 179 11.61 15.82 10.69
N PRO A 180 11.56 14.69 9.95
CA PRO A 180 12.57 13.63 10.02
C PRO A 180 14.01 14.02 9.69
N LEU A 181 14.25 15.13 8.96
CA LEU A 181 15.60 15.56 8.56
C LEU A 181 16.48 16.01 9.74
N ARG A 182 15.89 16.18 10.93
CA ARG A 182 16.62 16.46 12.17
C ARG A 182 17.04 15.19 12.91
N SER A 183 16.69 14.00 12.39
CA SER A 183 17.05 12.72 12.97
C SER A 183 18.54 12.40 12.81
N LYS A 184 19.09 11.59 13.72
CA LYS A 184 20.43 11.00 13.61
C LYS A 184 20.43 9.69 12.81
N ASP A 185 19.24 9.20 12.44
CA ASP A 185 19.06 8.02 11.59
C ASP A 185 19.44 8.35 10.14
N LEU A 186 20.58 7.84 9.70
CA LEU A 186 21.12 8.10 8.36
C LEU A 186 20.20 7.59 7.23
N PRO A 187 19.68 6.34 7.25
CA PRO A 187 18.66 5.90 6.31
C PRO A 187 17.46 6.84 6.21
N LEU A 188 16.94 7.32 7.34
CA LEU A 188 15.80 8.23 7.38
C LEU A 188 16.14 9.59 6.76
N LEU A 189 17.33 10.12 7.09
CA LEU A 189 17.83 11.38 6.57
C LEU A 189 17.99 11.34 5.05
N LEU A 190 18.66 10.31 4.52
CA LEU A 190 18.86 10.13 3.07
C LEU A 190 17.53 9.99 2.34
N THR A 191 16.61 9.18 2.86
CA THR A 191 15.25 9.03 2.31
C THR A 191 14.54 10.38 2.27
N GLY A 192 14.68 11.19 3.34
CA GLY A 192 14.06 12.51 3.41
C GLY A 192 14.64 13.52 2.42
N ILE A 193 15.96 13.51 2.22
CA ILE A 193 16.61 14.36 1.22
C ILE A 193 16.12 14.00 -0.19
N ASN A 194 16.07 12.70 -0.53
CA ASN A 194 15.55 12.24 -1.82
C ASN A 194 14.11 12.69 -2.04
N LEU A 195 13.25 12.56 -1.02
CA LEU A 195 11.87 13.04 -1.07
C LEU A 195 11.78 14.56 -1.30
N GLN A 196 12.64 15.36 -0.66
CA GLN A 196 12.67 16.80 -0.93
C GLN A 196 13.02 17.08 -2.39
N VAL A 197 14.04 16.40 -2.93
CA VAL A 197 14.44 16.53 -4.34
C VAL A 197 13.29 16.14 -5.28
N LEU A 198 12.58 15.05 -5.00
CA LEU A 198 11.41 14.63 -5.79
C LEU A 198 10.27 15.64 -5.73
N LEU A 199 10.11 16.37 -4.62
CA LEU A 199 9.05 17.36 -4.44
C LEU A 199 9.39 18.75 -5.03
N LEU A 200 10.67 19.06 -5.28
CA LEU A 200 11.11 20.38 -5.77
C LEU A 200 10.34 20.89 -7.01
N PRO A 201 10.09 20.07 -8.05
CA PRO A 201 9.40 20.55 -9.25
C PRO A 201 7.98 21.08 -8.96
N TYR A 202 7.30 20.49 -7.98
CA TYR A 202 5.92 20.85 -7.63
C TYR A 202 5.86 22.07 -6.70
N LEU A 203 6.90 22.30 -5.90
CA LEU A 203 7.01 23.48 -5.03
C LEU A 203 7.33 24.75 -5.82
N ALA A 204 8.19 24.65 -6.84
CA ALA A 204 8.55 25.79 -7.68
C ALA A 204 7.34 26.36 -8.44
N GLY A 205 6.38 25.50 -8.84
CA GLY A 205 5.14 25.91 -9.49
C GLY A 205 4.17 26.70 -8.59
N THR A 206 4.22 26.50 -7.27
CA THR A 206 3.40 27.29 -6.32
C THR A 206 3.96 28.70 -6.08
N SER A 207 5.27 28.90 -6.22
CA SER A 207 5.94 30.18 -5.93
C SER A 207 5.95 31.17 -7.12
N LEU A 208 5.68 30.73 -8.35
CA LEU A 208 5.67 31.59 -9.53
C LEU A 208 4.32 32.31 -9.75
N ALA A 209 3.24 31.86 -9.10
CA ALA A 209 1.92 32.49 -9.20
C ALA A 209 1.71 33.65 -8.21
N ASP A 210 2.49 33.71 -7.12
CA ASP A 210 2.40 34.77 -6.10
C ASP A 210 3.37 35.95 -6.36
N GLY A 211 4.00 35.99 -7.54
CA GLY A 211 5.07 36.94 -7.86
C GLY A 211 4.89 37.75 -9.16
N LEU A 212 3.69 37.76 -9.75
CA LEU A 212 3.31 38.58 -10.92
C LEU A 212 1.96 39.25 -10.67
#